data_AF-A0A963HFW1-F1
#
_entry.id   AF-A0A963HFW1-F1
#
_cell.length_a   1.000
_cell.length_b   1.000
_cell.length_c   1.000
_cell.angle_alpha   90.00
_cell.angle_beta   90.00
_cell.angle_gamma   90.00
#
_symmetry.space_group_name_H-M   'P 1'
#
loop_
_entity.id
_entity.type
_entity.pdbx_description
1 polymer ?
#
loop_
_entity_poly.entity_id
_entity_poly.type
_entity_poly.pdbx_seq_one_letter_code
_entity_poly.pdbx_strand_id
1 'polypeptide(L)'
;MKPPRVDRLQTVAWTATGAALIALLWLLGPILTPFVVGAVFAYICDPAVNWMVARRVPRPLAVLLVICALGLLLIALALILVPMVYREGVLLVRRLPELVQMFNLNIAPLLDARLGVDVRLNAEQFQQLIADNWTSAQELVPVVLAHLKSGGMAVLGFAA
;
A
#
# COMPACT_ATOMS: atom_id res chain seq x y z
N MET A 1 6.40 -53.65 28.55
CA MET A 1 4.98 -53.56 28.15
C MET A 1 4.90 -52.89 26.79
N LYS A 2 4.43 -53.58 25.74
CA LYS A 2 4.26 -53.01 24.39
C LYS A 2 2.96 -52.19 24.39
N PRO A 3 2.95 -50.92 23.97
CA PRO A 3 1.70 -50.16 23.87
C PRO A 3 0.74 -50.84 22.88
N PRO A 4 -0.58 -50.78 23.12
CA PRO A 4 -1.58 -51.38 22.25
C PRO A 4 -1.50 -50.77 20.84
N ARG A 5 -1.77 -51.59 19.80
CA ARG A 5 -1.59 -51.20 18.39
C ARG A 5 -2.42 -49.98 17.95
N VAL A 6 -3.48 -49.65 18.69
CA VAL A 6 -4.42 -48.57 18.40
C VAL A 6 -3.76 -47.19 18.59
N ASP A 7 -2.93 -47.02 19.63
CA ASP A 7 -2.25 -45.75 19.94
C ASP A 7 -1.22 -45.37 18.87
N ARG A 8 -0.59 -46.38 18.25
CA ARG A 8 0.40 -46.19 17.19
C ARG A 8 -0.25 -45.69 15.90
N LEU A 9 -1.42 -46.22 15.55
CA LEU A 9 -2.19 -45.79 14.38
C LEU A 9 -2.74 -44.38 14.57
N GLN A 10 -3.22 -44.07 15.77
CA GLN A 10 -3.69 -42.72 16.11
C GLN A 10 -2.54 -41.70 16.07
N THR A 11 -1.37 -42.05 16.61
CA THR A 11 -0.17 -41.19 16.56
C THR A 11 0.26 -40.93 15.12
N VAL A 12 0.31 -41.97 14.27
CA VAL A 12 0.66 -41.81 12.85
C VAL A 12 -0.40 -40.99 12.10
N ALA A 13 -1.68 -41.16 12.42
CA ALA A 13 -2.75 -40.37 11.80
C ALA A 13 -2.64 -38.87 12.17
N TRP A 14 -2.38 -38.55 13.45
CA TRP A 14 -2.19 -37.17 13.88
C TRP A 14 -0.92 -36.54 13.31
N THR A 15 0.19 -37.27 13.25
CA THR A 15 1.43 -36.75 12.64
C THR A 15 1.28 -36.58 11.12
N ALA A 16 0.60 -37.51 10.43
CA ALA A 16 0.30 -37.38 9.01
C ALA A 16 -0.64 -36.20 8.73
N THR A 17 -1.65 -35.98 9.57
CA THR A 17 -2.57 -34.84 9.45
C THR A 17 -1.84 -33.51 9.69
N GLY A 18 -0.98 -33.45 10.71
CA GLY A 18 -0.14 -32.28 10.98
C GLY A 18 0.83 -31.99 9.83
N ALA A 19 1.49 -33.02 9.30
CA ALA A 19 2.38 -32.90 8.14
C ALA A 19 1.64 -32.44 6.89
N ALA A 20 0.43 -32.96 6.65
CA ALA A 20 -0.43 -32.53 5.54
C ALA A 20 -0.86 -31.07 5.69
N LEU A 21 -1.24 -30.63 6.89
CA LEU A 21 -1.58 -29.23 7.16
C LEU A 21 -0.39 -28.30 6.93
N ILE A 22 0.82 -28.67 7.40
CA ILE A 22 2.04 -27.89 7.18
C ILE A 22 2.37 -27.81 5.68
N ALA A 23 2.30 -28.93 4.96
CA ALA A 23 2.53 -28.97 3.52
C ALA A 23 1.52 -28.09 2.76
N LEU A 24 0.24 -28.12 3.17
CA LEU A 24 -0.80 -27.28 2.60
C LEU A 24 -0.54 -25.79 2.86
N LEU A 25 -0.19 -25.41 4.09
CA LEU A 25 0.15 -24.03 4.44
C LEU A 25 1.40 -23.55 3.69
N TRP A 26 2.37 -24.43 3.45
CA TRP A 26 3.57 -24.11 2.69
C TRP A 26 3.24 -23.84 1.22
N LEU A 27 2.35 -24.64 0.62
CA LEU A 27 1.86 -24.42 -0.74
C LEU A 27 0.98 -23.16 -0.86
N LEU A 28 0.22 -22.85 0.18
CA LEU A 28 -0.60 -21.64 0.29
C LEU A 28 0.19 -20.40 0.73
N GLY A 29 1.50 -20.50 0.96
CA GLY A 29 2.35 -19.40 1.44
C GLY A 29 2.09 -18.06 0.73
N PRO A 30 2.06 -18.00 -0.62
CA PRO A 30 1.79 -16.77 -1.36
C PRO A 30 0.35 -16.23 -1.20
N ILE A 31 -0.62 -17.10 -0.89
CA ILE A 31 -2.04 -16.76 -0.72
C ILE A 31 -2.37 -16.43 0.75
N LEU A 32 -1.56 -16.92 1.69
CA LEU A 32 -1.67 -16.57 3.10
C LEU A 32 -1.46 -15.07 3.33
N THR A 33 -0.55 -14.43 2.59
CA THR A 33 -0.27 -12.99 2.76
C THR A 33 -1.53 -12.13 2.55
N PRO A 34 -2.26 -12.18 1.43
CA PRO A 34 -3.50 -11.41 1.28
C PRO A 34 -4.58 -11.82 2.29
N PHE A 35 -4.62 -13.09 2.73
CA PHE A 35 -5.58 -13.55 3.73
C PHE A 35 -5.31 -12.97 5.12
N VAL A 36 -4.04 -12.97 5.56
CA VAL A 36 -3.62 -12.39 6.84
C VAL A 36 -3.87 -10.89 6.84
N VAL A 37 -3.56 -10.20 5.75
CA VAL A 37 -3.87 -8.77 5.60
C VAL A 37 -5.38 -8.54 5.74
N GLY A 38 -6.21 -9.32 5.04
CA GLY A 38 -7.67 -9.26 5.18
C GLY A 38 -8.16 -9.53 6.61
N ALA A 39 -7.57 -10.49 7.31
CA ALA A 39 -7.90 -10.80 8.71
C ALA A 39 -7.52 -9.65 9.66
N VAL A 40 -6.37 -9.00 9.45
CA VAL A 40 -5.97 -7.81 10.21
C VAL A 40 -6.97 -6.67 9.98
N PHE A 41 -7.33 -6.39 8.73
CA PHE A 41 -8.36 -5.39 8.43
C PHE A 41 -9.72 -5.74 9.03
N ALA A 42 -10.13 -7.00 8.98
CA ALA A 42 -11.37 -7.47 9.58
C ALA A 42 -11.36 -7.26 11.10
N TYR A 43 -10.25 -7.58 11.78
CA TYR A 43 -10.08 -7.35 13.22
C TYR A 43 -10.17 -5.86 13.57
N ILE A 44 -9.56 -4.98 12.76
CA ILE A 44 -9.62 -3.53 12.94
C ILE A 44 -11.05 -2.99 12.71
N CYS A 45 -11.78 -3.55 11.74
CA CYS A 45 -13.13 -3.12 11.39
C CYS A 45 -14.23 -3.72 12.30
N ASP A 46 -13.94 -4.82 12.98
CA ASP A 46 -14.87 -5.51 13.88
C ASP A 46 -15.54 -4.59 14.93
N PRO A 47 -14.84 -3.65 15.63
CA PRO A 47 -15.50 -2.71 16.52
C PRO A 47 -16.54 -1.82 15.83
N ALA A 48 -16.28 -1.38 14.60
CA ALA A 48 -17.24 -0.58 13.83
C ALA A 48 -18.47 -1.42 13.42
N VAL A 49 -18.26 -2.68 13.03
CA VAL A 49 -19.34 -3.63 12.72
C VAL A 49 -20.19 -3.90 13.96
N ASN A 50 -19.55 -4.20 15.11
CA ASN A 50 -20.24 -4.48 16.36
C ASN A 50 -21.06 -3.28 16.85
N TRP A 51 -20.56 -2.05 16.65
CA TRP A 51 -21.31 -0.83 16.94
C TRP A 51 -22.60 -0.70 16.10
N MET A 52 -22.57 -1.12 14.83
CA MET A 52 -23.76 -1.16 13.98
C MET A 52 -24.71 -2.30 14.35
N VAL A 53 -24.17 -3.47 14.68
CA VAL A 53 -24.98 -4.62 15.14
C VAL A 53 -25.72 -4.30 16.44
N ALA A 54 -25.08 -3.59 17.38
CA ALA A 54 -25.71 -3.10 18.61
C ALA A 54 -26.92 -2.18 18.34
N ARG A 55 -26.98 -1.54 17.16
CA ARG A 55 -28.11 -0.72 16.68
C ARG A 55 -29.17 -1.52 15.91
N ARG A 56 -29.20 -2.85 16.08
CA ARG A 56 -30.11 -3.80 15.40
C ARG A 56 -29.90 -3.95 13.89
N VAL A 57 -28.71 -3.64 13.38
CA VAL A 57 -28.34 -3.94 11.98
C VAL A 57 -27.92 -5.40 11.86
N PRO A 58 -28.44 -6.19 10.89
CA PRO A 58 -27.99 -7.57 10.70
C PRO A 58 -26.51 -7.59 10.30
N ARG A 59 -25.73 -8.49 10.92
CA ARG A 59 -24.26 -8.59 10.75
C ARG A 59 -23.76 -8.51 9.30
N PRO A 60 -24.32 -9.22 8.30
CA PRO A 60 -23.83 -9.11 6.92
C PRO A 60 -24.01 -7.70 6.34
N LEU A 61 -25.10 -7.01 6.67
CA LEU A 61 -25.34 -5.63 6.22
C LEU A 61 -24.40 -4.64 6.91
N ALA A 62 -24.12 -4.85 8.20
CA ALA A 62 -23.15 -4.06 8.94
C ALA A 62 -21.74 -4.17 8.34
N VAL A 63 -21.29 -5.39 8.02
CA VAL A 63 -19.99 -5.63 7.37
C VAL A 63 -19.93 -4.93 6.01
N LEU A 64 -20.95 -5.09 5.17
CA LEU A 64 -21.01 -4.43 3.86
C LEU A 64 -20.90 -2.90 3.99
N LEU A 65 -21.68 -2.31 4.89
CA LEU A 65 -21.67 -0.86 5.10
C LEU A 65 -20.33 -0.35 5.62
N VAL A 66 -19.68 -1.05 6.54
CA VAL A 66 -18.35 -0.67 7.05
C VAL A 66 -17.30 -0.75 5.94
N ILE A 67 -17.30 -1.81 5.13
CA ILE A 67 -16.36 -1.95 4.01
C ILE A 67 -16.58 -0.84 2.97
N CYS A 68 -17.83 -0.57 2.60
CA CYS A 68 -18.15 0.52 1.67
C CYS A 68 -17.73 1.89 2.24
N ALA A 69 -18.01 2.16 3.52
CA ALA A 69 -17.62 3.40 4.19
C ALA A 69 -16.09 3.55 4.26
N LEU A 70 -15.36 2.48 4.57
CA LEU A 70 -13.90 2.48 4.58
C LEU A 70 -13.34 2.74 3.19
N GLY A 71 -13.87 2.07 2.16
CA GLY A 71 -13.46 2.30 0.77
C GLY A 71 -13.71 3.75 0.33
N LEU A 72 -14.89 4.30 0.65
CA LEU A 72 -15.25 5.69 0.35
C LEU A 72 -14.32 6.66 1.09
N LEU A 73 -14.01 6.39 2.36
CA LEU A 73 -13.08 7.20 3.16
C LEU A 73 -11.68 7.22 2.53
N LEU A 74 -11.16 6.06 2.11
CA LEU A 74 -9.85 5.97 1.46
C LEU A 74 -9.82 6.72 0.12
N ILE A 75 -10.88 6.61 -0.68
CA ILE A 75 -11.03 7.35 -1.94
C ILE A 75 -11.07 8.86 -1.66
N ALA A 76 -11.90 9.30 -0.70
CA ALA A 76 -12.00 10.70 -0.32
C ALA A 76 -10.65 11.25 0.18
N LEU A 77 -9.94 10.48 1.02
CA LEU A 77 -8.62 10.84 1.51
C LEU A 77 -7.62 10.95 0.37
N ALA A 78 -7.59 9.99 -0.56
CA ALA A 78 -6.74 10.06 -1.75
C ALA A 78 -7.07 11.30 -2.60
N LEU A 79 -8.36 11.59 -2.82
CA LEU A 79 -8.81 12.76 -3.58
C LEU A 79 -8.39 14.10 -2.95
N ILE A 80 -8.17 14.16 -1.63
CA ILE A 80 -7.70 15.37 -0.93
C ILE A 80 -6.17 15.39 -0.86
N LEU A 81 -5.56 14.26 -0.50
CA LEU A 81 -4.13 14.16 -0.26
C LEU A 81 -3.33 14.27 -1.55
N VAL A 82 -3.77 13.60 -2.63
CA VAL A 82 -3.09 13.64 -3.94
C VAL A 82 -2.95 15.08 -4.47
N PRO A 83 -4.02 15.90 -4.57
CA PRO A 83 -3.86 17.27 -5.06
C PRO A 83 -3.10 18.17 -4.08
N MET A 84 -3.19 17.93 -2.77
CA MET A 84 -2.40 18.66 -1.78
C MET A 84 -0.91 18.40 -1.98
N VAL A 85 -0.50 17.14 -2.02
CA VAL A 85 0.88 16.72 -2.28
C VAL A 85 1.37 17.22 -3.64
N TYR A 86 0.51 17.18 -4.67
CA TYR A 86 0.87 17.72 -5.99
C TYR A 86 1.16 19.22 -5.94
N ARG A 87 0.28 20.01 -5.31
CA ARG A 87 0.46 21.47 -5.19
C ARG A 87 1.73 21.82 -4.41
N GLU A 88 1.96 21.12 -3.30
CA GLU A 88 3.16 21.30 -2.48
C GLU A 88 4.42 20.88 -3.25
N GLY A 89 4.39 19.74 -3.95
CA GLY A 89 5.48 19.28 -4.79
C GLY A 89 5.84 20.28 -5.90
N VAL A 90 4.84 20.81 -6.62
CA VAL A 90 5.08 21.83 -7.66
C VAL A 90 5.64 23.11 -7.06
N LEU A 91 5.17 23.54 -5.90
CA LEU A 91 5.71 24.73 -5.22
C LEU A 91 7.18 24.52 -4.83
N LEU A 92 7.53 23.34 -4.30
CA LEU A 92 8.92 22.98 -3.99
C LEU A 92 9.79 23.04 -5.24
N VAL A 93 9.33 22.46 -6.35
CA VAL A 93 10.08 22.49 -7.63
C VAL A 93 10.28 23.91 -8.14
N ARG A 94 9.28 24.79 -7.98
CA ARG A 94 9.41 26.21 -8.36
C ARG A 94 10.38 26.99 -7.47
N ARG A 95 10.55 26.59 -6.21
CA ARG A 95 11.47 27.21 -5.24
C ARG A 95 12.87 26.60 -5.22
N LEU A 96 13.06 25.41 -5.81
CA LEU A 96 14.37 24.78 -5.98
C LEU A 96 15.46 25.70 -6.56
N PRO A 97 15.24 26.48 -7.65
CA PRO A 97 16.31 27.32 -8.18
C PRO A 97 16.79 28.39 -7.18
N GLU A 98 15.87 28.96 -6.40
CA GLU A 98 16.19 29.93 -5.35
C GLU A 98 17.00 29.27 -4.21
N LEU A 99 16.61 28.05 -3.82
CA LEU A 99 17.34 27.23 -2.84
C LEU A 99 18.75 26.86 -3.32
N VAL A 100 18.90 26.48 -4.60
CA VAL A 100 20.19 26.16 -5.21
C VAL A 100 21.08 27.39 -5.31
N GLN A 101 20.51 28.56 -5.65
CA GLN A 101 21.26 29.82 -5.65
C GLN A 101 21.76 30.19 -4.24
N MET A 102 20.91 30.09 -3.21
CA MET A 102 21.33 30.31 -1.82
C MET A 102 22.42 29.33 -1.38
N PHE A 103 22.35 28.07 -1.82
CA PHE A 103 23.37 27.06 -1.54
C PHE A 103 24.70 27.41 -2.22
N ASN A 104 24.67 27.76 -3.51
CA ASN A 104 25.87 28.11 -4.26
C ASN A 104 26.52 29.42 -3.76
N LEU A 105 25.74 30.37 -3.23
CA LEU A 105 26.26 31.64 -2.72
C LEU A 105 26.86 31.51 -1.30
N ASN A 106 26.25 30.71 -0.42
CA ASN A 106 26.65 30.66 0.98
C ASN A 106 27.46 29.40 1.34
N ILE A 107 27.15 28.25 0.75
CA ILE A 107 27.65 26.95 1.18
C ILE A 107 28.74 26.42 0.23
N ALA A 108 28.58 26.58 -1.08
CA ALA A 108 29.61 26.17 -2.05
C ALA A 108 31.00 26.79 -1.79
N PRO A 109 31.16 28.10 -1.50
CA PRO A 109 32.50 28.66 -1.23
C PRO A 109 33.12 28.14 0.07
N LEU A 110 32.32 27.78 1.07
CA LEU A 110 32.79 27.18 2.33
C LEU A 110 33.25 25.73 2.13
N LEU A 111 32.57 24.98 1.26
CA LEU A 111 32.97 23.63 0.87
C LEU A 111 34.25 23.64 0.05
N ASP A 112 34.38 24.56 -0.91
CA ASP A 112 35.59 24.71 -1.71
C ASP A 112 36.79 25.07 -0.83
N ALA A 113 36.61 26.05 0.08
CA ALA A 113 37.68 26.48 0.99
C ALA A 113 38.13 25.42 2.03
N ARG A 114 37.28 24.46 2.41
CA ARG A 114 37.62 23.45 3.45
C ARG A 114 37.85 22.04 2.93
N LEU A 115 37.22 21.67 1.82
CA LEU A 115 37.25 20.31 1.26
C LEU A 115 37.86 20.27 -0.15
N GLY A 116 38.05 21.41 -0.82
CA GLY A 116 38.65 21.48 -2.17
C GLY A 116 37.82 20.80 -3.25
N VAL A 117 36.50 20.67 -3.04
CA VAL A 117 35.56 20.04 -3.97
C VAL A 117 34.66 21.11 -4.58
N ASP A 118 34.73 21.31 -5.89
CA ASP A 118 33.88 22.25 -6.64
C ASP A 118 32.48 21.64 -6.86
N VAL A 119 31.65 21.73 -5.83
CA VAL A 119 30.25 21.27 -5.90
C VAL A 119 29.38 22.44 -6.38
N ARG A 120 29.26 22.58 -7.71
CA ARG A 120 28.27 23.46 -8.34
C ARG A 120 27.00 22.70 -8.61
N LEU A 121 25.99 22.91 -7.76
CA LEU A 121 24.66 22.39 -8.03
C LEU A 121 24.04 23.23 -9.15
N ASN A 122 23.78 22.60 -10.30
CA ASN A 122 23.08 23.25 -11.41
C ASN A 122 21.57 22.98 -11.29
N ALA A 123 20.80 24.05 -11.04
CA ALA A 123 19.35 23.97 -10.94
C ALA A 123 18.71 23.48 -12.26
N GLU A 124 19.32 23.77 -13.41
CA GLU A 124 18.82 23.37 -14.72
C GLU A 124 18.88 21.85 -14.93
N GLN A 125 19.97 21.19 -14.51
CA GLN A 125 20.09 19.74 -14.55
C GLN A 125 19.06 19.04 -13.64
N PHE A 126 18.80 19.60 -12.46
CA PHE A 126 17.75 19.08 -11.57
C PHE A 126 16.36 19.26 -12.16
N GLN A 127 16.08 20.39 -12.81
CA GLN A 127 14.80 20.61 -13.49
C GLN A 127 14.58 19.62 -14.64
N GLN A 128 15.62 19.31 -15.42
CA GLN A 128 15.55 18.31 -16.49
C GLN A 128 15.26 16.91 -15.95
N LEU A 129 15.96 16.47 -14.90
CA LEU A 129 15.71 15.18 -14.27
C LEU A 129 14.29 15.06 -13.70
N ILE A 130 13.76 16.13 -13.12
CA ILE A 130 12.39 16.16 -12.60
C ILE A 130 11.37 16.14 -13.76
N ALA A 131 11.62 16.89 -14.84
CA ALA A 131 10.75 16.92 -16.02
C ALA A 131 10.69 15.55 -16.73
N ASP A 132 11.83 14.87 -16.88
CA ASP A 132 11.91 13.54 -17.50
C ASP A 132 11.18 12.49 -16.65
N ASN A 133 11.35 12.56 -15.32
CA ASN A 133 10.66 11.67 -14.39
C ASN A 133 9.16 12.00 -14.28
N TRP A 134 8.77 13.25 -14.51
CA TRP A 134 7.38 13.69 -14.54
C TRP A 134 6.64 13.11 -15.75
N THR A 135 7.26 13.11 -16.93
CA THR A 135 6.70 12.46 -18.12
C THR A 135 6.48 10.96 -17.87
N SER A 136 7.42 10.30 -17.22
CA SER A 136 7.29 8.89 -16.82
C SER A 136 6.12 8.66 -15.85
N ALA A 137 5.90 9.57 -14.91
CA ALA A 137 4.75 9.51 -14.00
C ALA A 137 3.41 9.73 -14.72
N GLN A 138 3.37 10.57 -15.76
CA GLN A 138 2.18 10.80 -16.58
C GLN A 138 1.79 9.56 -17.39
N GLU A 139 2.74 8.71 -17.78
CA GLU A 139 2.47 7.44 -18.47
C GLU A 139 1.83 6.39 -17.54
N LEU A 140 2.08 6.45 -16.23
CA LEU A 140 1.47 5.53 -15.26
C LEU A 140 0.00 5.85 -14.99
N VAL A 141 -0.42 7.11 -15.12
CA VAL A 141 -1.81 7.55 -14.90
C VAL A 141 -2.81 6.79 -15.77
N PRO A 142 -2.67 6.71 -17.12
CA PRO A 142 -3.61 5.99 -17.96
C PRO A 142 -3.60 4.47 -17.69
N VAL A 143 -2.47 3.90 -17.30
CA VAL A 143 -2.36 2.47 -16.95
C VAL A 143 -3.18 2.16 -15.69
N VAL A 144 -2.98 2.94 -14.62
CA VAL A 144 -3.75 2.78 -13.38
C VAL A 144 -5.23 3.04 -13.64
N LEU A 145 -5.57 4.06 -14.42
CA LEU A 145 -6.96 4.38 -14.77
C LEU A 145 -7.61 3.25 -15.58
N ALA A 146 -6.88 2.64 -16.51
CA ALA A 146 -7.34 1.50 -17.29
C ALA A 146 -7.60 0.28 -16.41
N HIS A 147 -6.69 -0.04 -15.49
CA HIS A 147 -6.87 -1.14 -14.52
C HIS A 147 -8.05 -0.89 -13.56
N LEU A 148 -8.24 0.36 -13.13
CA LEU A 148 -9.35 0.75 -12.27
C LEU A 148 -10.69 0.65 -13.01
N LYS A 149 -10.73 1.10 -14.27
CA LYS A 149 -11.90 0.98 -15.15
C LYS A 149 -12.24 -0.49 -15.42
N SER A 150 -11.25 -1.32 -15.72
CA SER A 150 -11.48 -2.75 -15.98
C SER A 150 -11.97 -3.49 -14.73
N GLY A 151 -11.39 -3.20 -13.56
CA GLY A 151 -11.85 -3.77 -12.29
C GLY A 151 -13.27 -3.34 -11.92
N GLY A 152 -13.60 -2.06 -12.13
CA GLY A 152 -14.94 -1.52 -11.88
C GLY A 152 -16.01 -2.09 -12.82
N MET A 153 -15.71 -2.20 -14.11
CA MET A 153 -16.64 -2.81 -15.08
C MET A 153 -16.88 -4.29 -14.81
N ALA A 154 -15.88 -5.03 -14.30
CA ALA A 154 -16.07 -6.43 -13.92
C ALA A 154 -17.07 -6.61 -12.75
N VAL A 155 -17.03 -5.70 -11.76
CA VAL A 155 -18.00 -5.70 -10.66
C VAL A 155 -19.40 -5.33 -11.16
N LEU A 156 -19.51 -4.31 -12.01
CA LEU A 156 -20.80 -3.92 -12.60
C LEU A 156 -21.38 -5.02 -13.49
N GLY A 157 -20.55 -5.71 -14.26
CA GLY A 157 -20.98 -6.83 -15.11
C GLY A 157 -21.34 -8.11 -14.34
N PHE A 158 -20.86 -8.27 -13.11
CA PHE A 158 -21.29 -9.37 -12.23
C PHE A 158 -22.60 -9.04 -11.47
N ALA A 159 -22.91 -7.75 -11.31
CA ALA A 159 -24.10 -7.27 -10.60
C ALA A 159 -25.31 -6.96 -11.51
N ALA A 160 -25.12 -6.95 -12.83
CA ALA A 160 -26.16 -6.76 -13.86
C ALA A 160 -26.57 -8.10 -14.48
#